data_AF-A0A7J9E4K4-F1
#
_entry.id   AF-A0A7J9E4K4-F1
#
_cell.length_a   1.000
_cell.length_b   1.000
_cell.length_c   1.000
_cell.angle_alpha   90.00
_cell.angle_beta   90.00
_cell.angle_gamma   90.00
#
_symmetry.space_group_name_H-M   'P 1'
#
loop_
_entity.id
_entity.type
_entity.pdbx_description
1 polymer ?
#
loop_
_entity_poly.entity_id
_entity_poly.type
_entity_poly.pdbx_seq_one_letter_code
_entity_poly.pdbx_strand_id
1 'polypeptide(L)'
;LRTSVVDKNEDFKESSNALSSDLEERNKQYGFDCVRTGNCTDETATCSQISDYNVEDVNKQKFYDRNAVNGPEWTDLFVHEMTSAMNIDDAKAPFFREPTCLLPSTIYMLIGFLLDMIIKQIEHASLKEHLRSLLDNNQILRRTVAIQHERNIEQEGKEREVQHLKLTLNQYIEQARTLEVCFFSTSASIKCQHTAFVMIFDSTFLFRMQLNNYTLRLHLQRAQAQQSSSIKGQFPPDIY
;
A
#
# COMPACT_ATOMS: atom_id res chain seq x y z
N LEU A 1 18.75 8.29 17.24
CA LEU A 1 17.45 7.57 17.35
C LEU A 1 16.58 7.69 16.10
N ARG A 2 16.58 8.81 15.35
CA ARG A 2 15.78 8.97 14.12
C ARG A 2 16.41 8.33 12.86
N THR A 3 17.71 8.07 12.85
CA THR A 3 18.43 7.46 11.72
C THR A 3 18.28 5.94 11.63
N SER A 4 18.24 5.22 12.75
CA SER A 4 18.16 3.75 12.74
C SER A 4 16.76 3.17 12.43
N VAL A 5 15.74 4.02 12.32
CA VAL A 5 14.37 3.61 11.94
C VAL A 5 14.21 3.72 10.43
N VAL A 6 14.94 4.61 9.77
CA VAL A 6 14.91 4.77 8.31
C VAL A 6 15.62 3.61 7.63
N ASP A 7 16.80 3.21 8.12
CA ASP A 7 17.55 2.07 7.56
C ASP A 7 16.75 0.76 7.61
N LYS A 8 16.06 0.48 8.73
CA LYS A 8 15.24 -0.73 8.87
C LYS A 8 14.03 -0.77 7.92
N ASN A 9 13.52 0.39 7.53
CA ASN A 9 12.36 0.46 6.64
C ASN A 9 12.76 0.25 5.18
N GLU A 10 13.96 0.68 4.78
CA GLU A 10 14.49 0.42 3.44
C GLU A 10 14.92 -1.05 3.30
N ASP A 11 15.56 -1.64 4.31
CA ASP A 11 15.92 -3.07 4.33
C ASP A 11 14.68 -3.98 4.20
N PHE A 12 13.57 -3.63 4.85
CA PHE A 12 12.31 -4.38 4.75
C PHE A 12 11.67 -4.25 3.37
N LYS A 13 11.77 -3.07 2.76
CA LYS A 13 11.22 -2.80 1.43
C LYS A 13 11.99 -3.53 0.34
N GLU A 14 13.31 -3.58 0.45
CA GLU A 14 14.18 -4.32 -0.47
C GLU A 14 13.98 -5.83 -0.34
N SER A 15 13.82 -6.34 0.90
CA SER A 15 13.50 -7.75 1.17
C SER A 15 12.13 -8.17 0.62
N SER A 16 11.11 -7.29 0.71
CA SER A 16 9.78 -7.54 0.15
C SER A 16 9.78 -7.57 -1.38
N ASN A 17 10.59 -6.72 -2.02
CA ASN A 17 10.71 -6.69 -3.48
C ASN A 17 11.45 -7.92 -4.01
N ALA A 18 12.50 -8.38 -3.32
CA ALA A 18 13.19 -9.62 -3.66
C ALA A 18 12.26 -10.84 -3.55
N LEU A 19 11.44 -10.91 -2.49
CA LEU A 19 10.48 -12.01 -2.30
C LEU A 19 9.36 -12.02 -3.35
N SER A 20 8.94 -10.83 -3.82
CA SER A 20 7.92 -10.69 -4.88
C SER A 20 8.44 -11.20 -6.23
N SER A 21 9.71 -10.93 -6.54
CA SER A 21 10.37 -11.45 -7.75
C SER A 21 10.47 -12.97 -7.72
N ASP A 22 10.86 -13.56 -6.59
CA ASP A 22 10.95 -15.01 -6.39
C ASP A 22 9.58 -15.71 -6.48
N LEU A 23 8.51 -15.03 -6.06
CA LEU A 23 7.13 -15.53 -6.19
C LEU A 23 6.63 -15.48 -7.63
N GLU A 24 6.96 -14.43 -8.40
CA GLU A 24 6.62 -14.36 -9.83
C GLU A 24 7.40 -15.38 -10.66
N GLU A 25 8.66 -15.66 -10.31
CA GLU A 25 9.48 -16.65 -11.00
C GLU A 25 8.99 -18.08 -10.73
N ARG A 26 8.59 -18.41 -9.49
CA ARG A 26 7.95 -19.70 -9.17
C ARG A 26 6.57 -19.89 -9.79
N ASN A 27 5.80 -18.81 -9.99
CA ASN A 27 4.46 -18.90 -10.58
C ASN A 27 4.48 -19.11 -12.11
N LYS A 28 5.62 -18.85 -12.77
CA LYS A 28 5.83 -19.22 -14.19
C LYS A 28 6.17 -20.70 -14.39
N GLN A 29 6.65 -21.39 -13.34
CA GLN A 29 7.09 -22.78 -13.44
C GLN A 29 5.95 -23.81 -13.27
N TYR A 30 4.80 -23.38 -12.75
CA TYR A 30 3.59 -24.19 -12.63
C TYR A 30 2.42 -23.52 -13.35
N GLY A 31 2.55 -23.36 -14.68
CA GLY A 31 1.43 -23.00 -15.54
C GLY A 31 0.43 -24.16 -15.62
N PHE A 32 -0.55 -24.18 -14.72
CA PHE A 32 -1.79 -24.93 -14.92
C PHE A 32 -2.81 -23.98 -15.58
N ASP A 33 -2.99 -24.17 -16.89
CA ASP A 33 -4.01 -23.48 -17.66
C ASP A 33 -5.41 -23.90 -17.19
N CYS A 34 -6.15 -22.98 -16.55
CA CYS A 34 -7.59 -23.18 -16.30
C CYS A 34 -8.40 -22.45 -17.37
N VAL A 35 -8.72 -23.16 -18.45
CA VAL A 35 -9.74 -22.74 -19.43
C VAL A 35 -11.09 -23.32 -19.01
N ARG A 36 -11.91 -22.44 -18.43
CA ARG A 36 -13.39 -22.34 -18.47
C ARG A 36 -14.19 -23.60 -18.83
N THR A 37 -14.96 -24.12 -17.86
CA THR A 37 -16.42 -24.34 -18.03
C THR A 37 -17.16 -24.56 -16.70
N GLY A 38 -18.33 -23.91 -16.55
CA GLY A 38 -19.51 -24.48 -15.90
C GLY A 38 -19.65 -24.31 -14.38
N ASN A 39 -20.58 -23.43 -13.97
CA ASN A 39 -21.24 -23.47 -12.66
C ASN A 39 -21.72 -24.88 -12.32
N CYS A 40 -21.58 -25.31 -11.06
CA CYS A 40 -22.50 -26.22 -10.38
C CYS A 40 -22.52 -25.92 -8.88
N THR A 41 -23.73 -25.80 -8.35
CA THR A 41 -24.11 -25.67 -6.94
C THR A 41 -24.14 -27.02 -6.24
N ASP A 42 -23.99 -26.96 -4.92
CA ASP A 42 -24.34 -27.94 -3.89
C ASP A 42 -23.54 -29.24 -3.71
N GLU A 43 -23.07 -29.35 -2.46
CA GLU A 43 -23.00 -30.50 -1.56
C GLU A 43 -22.28 -31.80 -1.97
N THR A 44 -21.60 -32.31 -0.94
CA THR A 44 -21.13 -33.69 -0.73
C THR A 44 -19.67 -33.95 -1.07
N ALA A 45 -18.92 -34.13 0.02
CA ALA A 45 -17.55 -34.61 0.04
C ALA A 45 -17.41 -35.95 -0.70
N THR A 46 -16.36 -36.07 -1.51
CA THR A 46 -15.45 -37.22 -1.61
C THR A 46 -14.32 -36.81 -2.53
N CYS A 47 -13.07 -36.84 -2.06
CA CYS A 47 -11.93 -36.94 -2.95
C CYS A 47 -10.92 -37.89 -2.33
N SER A 48 -10.90 -39.11 -2.85
CA SER A 48 -9.85 -40.08 -2.64
C SER A 48 -8.94 -40.09 -3.86
N GLN A 49 -7.66 -40.36 -3.58
CA GLN A 49 -6.61 -40.94 -4.43
C GLN A 49 -5.75 -40.01 -5.29
N ILE A 50 -4.51 -39.80 -4.82
CA ILE A 50 -3.24 -39.76 -5.59
C ILE A 50 -2.20 -40.39 -4.63
N SER A 51 -2.01 -41.71 -4.69
CA SER A 51 -0.96 -42.47 -5.41
C SER A 51 0.43 -42.48 -4.76
N ASP A 52 0.75 -43.65 -4.21
CA ASP A 52 2.02 -44.37 -4.12
C ASP A 52 3.34 -43.62 -4.37
N TYR A 53 4.16 -43.55 -3.33
CA TYR A 53 5.61 -43.42 -3.43
C TYR A 53 6.26 -44.55 -2.63
N ASN A 54 6.92 -45.44 -3.36
CA ASN A 54 7.81 -46.47 -2.84
C ASN A 54 8.96 -45.84 -2.06
N VAL A 55 9.18 -46.29 -0.83
CA VAL A 55 10.48 -46.17 -0.16
C VAL A 55 11.03 -47.57 -0.02
N GLU A 56 12.07 -47.83 -0.81
CA GLU A 56 12.86 -49.05 -0.77
C GLU A 56 13.55 -49.21 0.59
N ASP A 57 13.36 -50.41 1.14
CA ASP A 57 14.37 -51.27 1.73
C ASP A 57 15.56 -50.62 2.45
N VAL A 58 15.41 -50.44 3.78
CA VAL A 58 16.56 -50.41 4.67
C VAL A 58 16.28 -51.30 5.90
N ASN A 59 16.90 -52.47 5.86
CA ASN A 59 17.50 -53.16 7.01
C ASN A 59 16.55 -53.77 8.06
N LYS A 60 15.94 -54.92 7.72
CA LYS A 60 15.46 -55.88 8.73
C LYS A 60 16.59 -56.84 9.13
N GLN A 61 17.58 -56.30 9.87
CA GLN A 61 18.55 -57.12 10.59
C GLN A 61 17.85 -57.86 11.72
N LYS A 62 17.91 -59.19 11.64
CA LYS A 62 17.40 -60.19 12.59
C LYS A 62 17.78 -59.90 14.05
N PHE A 63 16.80 -59.65 14.90
CA PHE A 63 16.73 -59.99 16.33
C PHE A 63 15.24 -59.79 16.62
N TYR A 64 14.41 -60.80 16.85
CA TYR A 64 14.40 -61.70 18.00
C TYR A 64 13.84 -63.06 17.57
N ASP A 65 14.73 -64.04 17.45
CA ASP A 65 14.36 -65.44 17.61
C ASP A 65 14.74 -65.83 19.03
N ARG A 66 13.77 -65.75 19.95
CA ARG A 66 13.84 -66.40 21.25
C ARG A 66 12.43 -66.57 21.80
N ASN A 67 12.06 -67.84 21.96
CA ASN A 67 10.83 -68.38 22.52
C ASN A 67 9.71 -68.63 21.50
N ALA A 68 9.89 -69.67 20.70
CA ALA A 68 8.79 -70.41 20.10
C ALA A 68 7.96 -71.09 21.22
N VAL A 69 7.11 -70.31 21.88
CA VAL A 69 5.84 -70.82 22.41
C VAL A 69 4.81 -70.47 21.35
N ASN A 70 4.35 -71.50 20.63
CA ASN A 70 3.37 -71.50 19.54
C ASN A 70 2.65 -70.17 19.25
N GLY A 71 3.24 -69.34 18.39
CA GLY A 71 2.67 -68.05 17.96
C GLY A 71 1.23 -68.10 17.43
N PRO A 72 0.80 -69.14 16.67
CA PRO A 72 -0.58 -69.24 16.17
C PRO A 72 -1.63 -69.57 17.24
N GLU A 73 -1.24 -70.34 18.25
CA GLU A 73 -2.19 -70.88 19.25
C GLU A 73 -2.61 -69.79 20.26
N TRP A 74 -1.68 -68.89 20.60
CA TRP A 74 -1.97 -67.72 21.44
C TRP A 74 -2.74 -66.63 20.71
N THR A 75 -2.48 -66.42 19.42
CA THR A 75 -3.22 -65.45 18.62
C THR A 75 -4.69 -65.84 18.50
N ASP A 76 -5.00 -67.13 18.34
CA ASP A 76 -6.37 -67.60 18.21
C ASP A 76 -7.15 -67.48 19.54
N LEU A 77 -6.50 -67.78 20.67
CA LEU A 77 -7.07 -67.56 22.01
C LEU A 77 -7.31 -66.08 22.32
N PHE A 78 -6.35 -65.22 21.96
CA PHE A 78 -6.47 -63.76 22.12
C PHE A 78 -7.59 -63.18 21.25
N VAL A 79 -7.66 -63.59 19.98
CA VAL A 79 -8.71 -63.16 19.05
C VAL A 79 -10.07 -63.68 19.51
N HIS A 80 -10.17 -64.92 20.01
CA HIS A 80 -11.41 -65.49 20.53
C HIS A 80 -11.94 -64.70 21.74
N GLU A 81 -11.07 -64.33 22.68
CA GLU A 81 -11.45 -63.53 23.85
C GLU A 81 -11.89 -62.12 23.44
N MET A 82 -11.13 -61.47 22.54
CA MET A 82 -11.46 -60.15 21.99
C MET A 82 -12.75 -60.15 21.16
N THR A 83 -13.07 -61.25 20.49
CA THR A 83 -14.30 -61.42 19.70
C THR A 83 -15.52 -61.68 20.58
N SER A 84 -15.30 -62.16 21.81
CA SER A 84 -16.35 -62.38 22.81
C SER A 84 -16.69 -61.13 23.63
N ALA A 85 -15.89 -60.06 23.52
CA ALA A 85 -16.11 -58.79 24.19
C ALA A 85 -17.13 -57.92 23.44
N MET A 86 -18.14 -57.39 24.15
CA MET A 86 -19.22 -56.60 23.54
C MET A 86 -18.91 -55.11 23.38
N ASN A 87 -17.86 -54.58 24.01
CA ASN A 87 -17.45 -53.19 23.92
C ASN A 87 -15.93 -53.03 24.17
N ILE A 88 -15.38 -51.86 23.84
CA ILE A 88 -13.93 -51.56 23.94
C ILE A 88 -13.42 -51.61 25.39
N ASP A 89 -14.29 -51.43 26.39
CA ASP A 89 -13.91 -51.47 27.80
C ASP A 89 -13.95 -52.90 28.38
N ASP A 90 -14.83 -53.78 27.89
CA ASP A 90 -14.82 -55.22 28.17
C ASP A 90 -13.63 -55.91 27.50
N ALA A 91 -13.18 -55.43 26.33
CA ALA A 91 -11.93 -55.91 25.71
C ALA A 91 -10.68 -55.58 26.55
N LYS A 92 -10.77 -54.62 27.49
CA LYS A 92 -9.72 -54.32 28.48
C LYS A 92 -9.86 -55.12 29.77
N ALA A 93 -11.01 -55.74 30.03
CA ALA A 93 -11.32 -56.44 31.29
C ALA A 93 -10.55 -57.76 31.55
N PRO A 94 -10.12 -58.56 30.54
CA PRO A 94 -9.32 -59.77 30.75
C PRO A 94 -7.98 -59.52 31.46
N PHE A 95 -7.51 -58.27 31.46
CA PHE A 95 -6.26 -57.86 32.10
C PHE A 95 -6.28 -57.83 33.63
N PHE A 96 -7.46 -57.92 34.25
CA PHE A 96 -7.62 -57.74 35.71
C PHE A 96 -8.17 -58.97 36.45
N ARG A 97 -8.47 -60.08 35.77
CA ARG A 97 -9.12 -61.24 36.41
C ARG A 97 -8.22 -62.48 36.41
N GLU A 98 -7.77 -62.83 37.63
CA GLU A 98 -7.16 -64.11 38.08
C GLU A 98 -5.71 -64.46 37.60
N PRO A 99 -4.70 -64.47 38.49
CA PRO A 99 -3.29 -64.57 38.10
C PRO A 99 -2.71 -65.96 38.38
N THR A 100 -2.90 -66.96 37.52
CA THR A 100 -2.34 -68.29 37.87
C THR A 100 -1.74 -69.16 36.77
N CYS A 101 -1.66 -68.75 35.50
CA CYS A 101 -1.14 -69.69 34.48
C CYS A 101 -0.19 -69.12 33.40
N LEU A 102 0.25 -67.85 33.43
CA LEU A 102 1.04 -67.29 32.32
C LEU A 102 2.35 -66.61 32.72
N LEU A 103 3.41 -67.13 32.13
CA LEU A 103 4.83 -66.88 32.33
C LEU A 103 5.25 -65.41 32.08
N PRO A 104 6.39 -64.96 32.64
CA PRO A 104 6.96 -63.60 32.48
C PRO A 104 6.93 -63.02 31.06
N SER A 105 6.93 -63.87 30.03
CA SER A 105 6.86 -63.51 28.61
C SER A 105 5.58 -62.76 28.22
N THR A 106 4.42 -63.07 28.81
CA THR A 106 3.18 -62.35 28.52
C THR A 106 3.23 -60.94 29.11
N ILE A 107 3.79 -60.78 30.30
CA ILE A 107 3.94 -59.49 30.98
C ILE A 107 4.78 -58.52 30.12
N TYR A 108 5.94 -58.94 29.61
CA TYR A 108 6.78 -58.08 28.75
C TYR A 108 6.09 -57.69 27.43
N MET A 109 5.34 -58.61 26.82
CA MET A 109 4.56 -58.34 25.60
C MET A 109 3.47 -57.29 25.86
N LEU A 110 2.74 -57.45 26.96
CA LEU A 110 1.67 -56.54 27.36
C LEU A 110 2.20 -55.13 27.66
N ILE A 111 3.35 -55.03 28.34
CA ILE A 111 4.02 -53.75 28.59
C ILE A 111 4.44 -53.09 27.27
N GLY A 112 5.01 -53.84 26.33
CA GLY A 112 5.42 -53.32 25.02
C GLY A 112 4.24 -52.81 24.19
N PHE A 113 3.14 -53.58 24.15
CA PHE A 113 1.91 -53.19 23.45
C PHE A 113 1.26 -51.93 24.04
N LEU A 114 1.19 -51.83 25.38
CA LEU A 114 0.67 -50.64 26.06
C LEU A 114 1.55 -49.42 25.81
N LEU A 115 2.89 -49.57 25.79
CA LEU A 115 3.80 -48.47 25.49
C LEU A 115 3.59 -47.95 24.07
N ASP A 116 3.53 -48.84 23.08
CA ASP A 116 3.31 -48.50 21.67
C ASP A 116 1.94 -47.81 21.45
N MET A 117 0.88 -48.34 22.09
CA MET A 117 -0.46 -47.74 22.04
C MET A 117 -0.47 -46.33 22.65
N ILE A 118 0.19 -46.13 23.80
CA ILE A 118 0.25 -44.83 24.48
C ILE A 118 1.07 -43.83 23.65
N ILE A 119 2.21 -44.25 23.09
CA ILE A 119 3.07 -43.41 22.25
C ILE A 119 2.28 -42.94 21.02
N LYS A 120 1.64 -43.86 20.29
CA LYS A 120 0.82 -43.52 19.11
C LYS A 120 -0.34 -42.61 19.44
N GLN A 121 -0.96 -42.77 20.61
CA GLN A 121 -2.04 -41.88 21.05
C GLN A 121 -1.54 -40.47 21.37
N ILE A 122 -0.38 -40.34 22.00
CA ILE A 122 0.24 -39.04 22.27
C ILE A 122 0.63 -38.35 20.95
N GLU A 123 1.19 -39.09 19.99
CA GLU A 123 1.53 -38.58 18.66
C GLU A 123 0.29 -38.13 17.87
N HIS A 124 -0.78 -38.92 17.88
CA HIS A 124 -2.02 -38.53 17.23
C HIS A 124 -2.64 -37.29 17.88
N ALA A 125 -2.59 -37.19 19.21
CA ALA A 125 -3.05 -36.01 19.94
C ALA A 125 -2.23 -34.76 19.59
N SER A 126 -0.89 -34.87 19.55
CA SER A 126 0.01 -33.75 19.22
C SER A 126 -0.13 -33.30 17.76
N LEU A 127 -0.26 -34.24 16.82
CA LEU A 127 -0.47 -33.91 15.41
C LEU A 127 -1.82 -33.20 15.20
N LYS A 128 -2.87 -33.65 15.89
CA LYS A 128 -4.19 -33.01 15.86
C LYS A 128 -4.15 -31.58 16.41
N GLU A 129 -3.36 -31.34 17.45
CA GLU A 129 -3.14 -29.99 18.00
C GLU A 129 -2.38 -29.11 17.02
N HIS A 130 -1.32 -29.63 16.38
CA HIS A 130 -0.56 -28.89 15.37
C HIS A 130 -1.44 -28.49 14.17
N LEU A 131 -2.27 -29.40 13.68
CA LEU A 131 -3.21 -29.11 12.59
C LEU A 131 -4.22 -28.01 12.98
N ARG A 132 -4.74 -28.05 14.21
CA ARG A 132 -5.63 -26.99 14.71
C ARG A 132 -4.92 -25.65 14.79
N SER A 133 -3.68 -25.61 15.28
CA SER A 133 -2.88 -24.40 15.32
C SER A 133 -2.63 -23.85 13.92
N LEU A 134 -2.28 -24.71 12.96
CA LEU A 134 -2.08 -24.32 11.57
C LEU A 134 -3.36 -23.75 10.93
N LEU A 135 -4.52 -24.33 11.25
CA LEU A 135 -5.81 -23.83 10.77
C LEU A 135 -6.13 -22.45 11.34
N ASP A 136 -5.89 -22.24 12.64
CA ASP A 136 -6.09 -20.95 13.30
C ASP A 136 -5.16 -19.88 12.70
N ASN A 137 -3.87 -20.21 12.54
CA ASN A 137 -2.91 -19.33 11.87
C ASN A 137 -3.34 -18.98 10.44
N ASN A 138 -3.90 -19.94 9.68
CA ASN A 138 -4.45 -19.67 8.36
C ASN A 138 -5.66 -18.73 8.41
N GLN A 139 -6.50 -18.82 9.44
CA GLN A 139 -7.59 -17.86 9.62
C GLN A 139 -7.06 -16.45 9.94
N ILE A 140 -6.06 -16.35 10.82
CA ILE A 140 -5.39 -15.08 11.12
C ILE A 140 -4.80 -14.48 9.85
N LEU A 141 -4.07 -15.28 9.05
CA LEU A 141 -3.49 -14.83 7.80
C LEU A 141 -4.56 -14.32 6.83
N ARG A 142 -5.67 -15.05 6.65
CA ARG A 142 -6.79 -14.60 5.80
C ARG A 142 -7.35 -13.27 6.26
N ARG A 143 -7.56 -13.08 7.58
CA ARG A 143 -8.03 -11.80 8.14
C ARG A 143 -7.02 -10.68 7.89
N THR A 144 -5.74 -10.93 8.10
CA THR A 144 -4.67 -9.96 7.86
C THR A 144 -4.61 -9.54 6.40
N VAL A 145 -4.71 -10.49 5.46
CA VAL A 145 -4.73 -10.21 4.01
C VAL A 145 -5.95 -9.36 3.63
N ALA A 146 -7.14 -9.69 4.16
CA ALA A 146 -8.35 -8.90 3.90
C ALA A 146 -8.20 -7.44 4.39
N ILE A 147 -7.68 -7.24 5.61
CA ILE A 147 -7.42 -5.90 6.17
C ILE A 147 -6.37 -5.14 5.34
N GLN A 148 -5.33 -5.84 4.87
CA GLN A 148 -4.30 -5.22 4.04
C GLN A 148 -4.85 -4.81 2.67
N HIS A 149 -5.74 -5.61 2.08
CA HIS A 149 -6.40 -5.28 0.83
C HIS A 149 -7.32 -4.05 0.98
N GLU A 150 -8.11 -3.99 2.05
CA GLU A 150 -8.97 -2.84 2.34
C GLU A 150 -8.16 -1.55 2.52
N ARG A 151 -7.06 -1.59 3.29
CA ARG A 151 -6.13 -0.46 3.43
C ARG A 151 -5.49 -0.05 2.10
N ASN A 152 -5.19 -1.03 1.23
CA ASN A 152 -4.64 -0.74 -0.08
C ASN A 152 -5.65 0.00 -0.96
N ILE A 153 -6.92 -0.42 -0.97
CA ILE A 153 -7.99 0.27 -1.70
C ILE A 153 -8.17 1.70 -1.17
N GLU A 154 -8.17 1.89 0.15
CA GLU A 154 -8.28 3.23 0.75
C GLU A 154 -7.10 4.13 0.32
N GLN A 155 -5.89 3.55 0.31
CA GLN A 155 -4.67 4.24 -0.11
C GLN A 155 -4.72 4.64 -1.58
N GLU A 156 -5.15 3.75 -2.48
CA GLU A 156 -5.38 4.04 -3.90
C GLU A 156 -6.43 5.16 -4.09
N GLY A 157 -7.45 5.22 -3.21
CA GLY A 157 -8.41 6.32 -3.16
C GLY A 157 -7.75 7.66 -2.85
N LYS A 158 -6.96 7.72 -1.78
CA LYS A 158 -6.20 8.92 -1.36
C LYS A 158 -5.21 9.37 -2.44
N GLU A 159 -4.55 8.42 -3.10
CA GLU A 159 -3.62 8.74 -4.19
C GLU A 159 -4.32 9.40 -5.37
N ARG A 160 -5.50 8.92 -5.76
CA ARG A 160 -6.32 9.58 -6.80
C ARG A 160 -6.74 10.98 -6.39
N GLU A 161 -7.17 11.18 -5.15
CA GLU A 161 -7.53 12.50 -4.63
C GLU A 161 -6.35 13.47 -4.65
N VAL A 162 -5.16 13.02 -4.21
CA VAL A 162 -3.93 13.81 -4.27
C VAL A 162 -3.59 14.21 -5.71
N GLN A 163 -3.73 13.30 -6.68
CA GLN A 163 -3.50 13.63 -8.09
C GLN A 163 -4.51 14.67 -8.61
N HIS A 164 -5.79 14.52 -8.27
CA HIS A 164 -6.82 15.51 -8.61
C HIS A 164 -6.50 16.89 -8.01
N LEU A 165 -6.15 16.95 -6.72
CA LEU A 165 -5.79 18.20 -6.06
C LEU A 165 -4.55 18.87 -6.68
N LYS A 166 -3.54 18.09 -7.10
CA LYS A 166 -2.38 18.63 -7.81
C LYS A 166 -2.78 19.31 -9.13
N LEU A 167 -3.67 18.70 -9.90
CA LEU A 167 -4.16 19.28 -11.16
C LEU A 167 -4.91 20.60 -10.90
N THR A 168 -5.81 20.62 -9.94
CA THR A 168 -6.58 21.81 -9.57
C THR A 168 -5.68 22.92 -9.02
N LEU A 169 -4.71 22.59 -8.18
CA LEU A 169 -3.71 23.55 -7.70
C LEU A 169 -2.92 24.17 -8.86
N ASN A 170 -2.46 23.34 -9.81
CA ASN A 170 -1.77 23.84 -11.00
C ASN A 170 -2.66 24.77 -11.83
N GLN A 171 -3.94 24.45 -11.97
CA GLN A 171 -4.89 25.35 -12.64
C GLN A 171 -5.00 26.71 -11.93
N TYR A 172 -5.09 26.73 -10.59
CA TYR A 172 -5.12 28.00 -9.84
C TYR A 172 -3.81 28.78 -9.94
N ILE A 173 -2.67 28.10 -9.96
CA ILE A 173 -1.36 28.74 -10.17
C ILE A 173 -1.31 29.43 -11.54
N GLU A 174 -1.77 28.77 -12.61
CA GLU A 174 -1.80 29.37 -13.94
C GLU A 174 -2.80 30.53 -14.06
N GLN A 175 -3.94 30.45 -13.37
CA GLN A 175 -4.87 31.57 -13.27
C GLN A 175 -4.23 32.78 -12.57
N ALA A 176 -3.50 32.57 -11.48
CA ALA A 176 -2.78 33.62 -10.78
C ALA A 176 -1.72 34.27 -11.68
N ARG A 177 -0.91 33.46 -12.39
CA ARG A 177 0.09 33.95 -13.37
C ARG A 177 -0.55 34.81 -14.46
N THR A 178 -1.69 34.38 -15.00
CA THR A 178 -2.43 35.14 -16.03
C THR A 178 -2.87 36.50 -15.49
N LEU A 179 -3.43 36.53 -14.27
CA LEU A 179 -3.86 37.76 -13.62
C LEU A 179 -2.68 38.70 -13.35
N GLU A 180 -1.54 38.18 -12.92
CA GLU A 180 -0.31 38.98 -12.73
C GLU A 180 0.11 39.65 -14.04
N VAL A 181 0.15 38.91 -15.15
CA VAL A 181 0.50 39.48 -16.47
C VAL A 181 -0.49 40.56 -16.89
N CYS A 182 -1.80 40.33 -16.73
CA CYS A 182 -2.83 41.33 -17.00
C CYS A 182 -2.64 42.59 -16.13
N PHE A 183 -2.34 42.42 -14.85
CA PHE A 183 -2.08 43.52 -13.92
C PHE A 183 -0.86 44.36 -14.33
N PHE A 184 0.25 43.71 -14.70
CA PHE A 184 1.44 44.44 -15.16
C PHE A 184 1.19 45.20 -16.47
N SER A 185 0.48 44.58 -17.42
CA SER A 185 0.13 45.23 -18.70
C SER A 185 -0.76 46.46 -18.51
N THR A 186 -1.82 46.32 -17.69
CA THR A 186 -2.72 47.44 -17.35
C THR A 186 -1.99 48.54 -16.59
N SER A 187 -1.14 48.20 -15.62
CA SER A 187 -0.29 49.16 -14.91
C SER A 187 0.63 49.93 -15.86
N ALA A 188 1.28 49.24 -16.81
CA ALA A 188 2.13 49.86 -17.81
C ALA A 188 1.33 50.81 -18.72
N SER A 189 0.15 50.39 -19.19
CA SER A 189 -0.74 51.22 -20.01
C SER A 189 -1.16 52.50 -19.28
N ILE A 190 -1.56 52.40 -18.01
CA ILE A 190 -1.94 53.56 -17.20
C ILE A 190 -0.76 54.53 -17.04
N LYS A 191 0.45 54.03 -16.76
CA LYS A 191 1.66 54.86 -16.67
C LYS A 191 1.93 55.59 -17.99
N CYS A 192 1.87 54.89 -19.12
CA CYS A 192 2.04 55.49 -20.44
C CYS A 192 1.01 56.59 -20.73
N GLN A 193 -0.26 56.33 -20.41
CA GLN A 193 -1.34 57.32 -20.56
C GLN A 193 -1.12 58.56 -19.69
N HIS A 194 -0.73 58.38 -18.43
CA HIS A 194 -0.43 59.49 -17.53
C HIS A 194 0.74 60.33 -18.05
N THR A 195 1.85 59.70 -18.47
CA THR A 195 3.00 60.41 -19.05
C THR A 195 2.59 61.17 -20.32
N ALA A 196 1.79 60.57 -21.20
CA ALA A 196 1.29 61.23 -22.40
C ALA A 196 0.40 62.44 -22.05
N PHE A 197 -0.50 62.30 -21.07
CA PHE A 197 -1.37 63.37 -20.62
C PHE A 197 -0.58 64.58 -20.11
N VAL A 198 0.41 64.34 -19.23
CA VAL A 198 1.27 65.40 -18.69
C VAL A 198 2.02 66.13 -19.82
N MET A 199 2.62 65.40 -20.76
CA MET A 199 3.33 66.01 -21.89
C MET A 199 2.41 66.87 -22.77
N ILE A 200 1.18 66.41 -23.04
CA ILE A 200 0.19 67.17 -23.83
C ILE A 200 -0.24 68.42 -23.06
N PHE A 201 -0.51 68.30 -21.76
CA PHE A 201 -0.90 69.45 -20.93
C PHE A 201 0.19 70.51 -20.89
N ASP A 202 1.43 70.12 -20.61
CA ASP A 202 2.57 71.05 -20.54
C ASP A 202 2.84 71.71 -21.90
N SER A 203 2.79 70.94 -22.99
CA SER A 203 3.01 71.47 -24.35
C SER A 203 1.91 72.46 -24.77
N THR A 204 0.64 72.15 -24.49
CA THR A 204 -0.50 73.02 -24.82
C THR A 204 -0.52 74.27 -23.94
N PHE A 205 -0.16 74.16 -22.66
CA PHE A 205 -0.01 75.28 -21.74
C PHE A 205 1.12 76.22 -22.18
N LEU A 206 2.29 75.67 -22.49
CA LEU A 206 3.46 76.42 -22.97
C LEU A 206 3.14 77.15 -24.28
N PHE A 207 2.48 76.47 -25.23
CA PHE A 207 2.05 77.07 -26.49
C PHE A 207 1.09 78.25 -26.28
N ARG A 208 0.09 78.10 -25.39
CA ARG A 208 -0.81 79.21 -25.01
C ARG A 208 -0.06 80.39 -24.43
N MET A 209 0.89 80.15 -23.53
CA MET A 209 1.70 81.20 -22.92
C MET A 209 2.57 81.92 -23.95
N GLN A 210 3.20 81.18 -24.87
CA GLN A 210 3.99 81.76 -25.96
C GLN A 210 3.14 82.65 -26.88
N LEU A 211 1.95 82.19 -27.28
CA LEU A 211 1.02 82.98 -28.10
C LEU A 211 0.58 84.27 -27.39
N ASN A 212 0.25 84.17 -26.10
CA ASN A 212 -0.10 85.35 -25.30
C ASN A 212 1.07 86.33 -25.22
N ASN A 213 2.29 85.84 -24.95
CA ASN A 213 3.48 86.69 -24.88
C ASN A 213 3.78 87.38 -26.22
N TYR A 214 3.69 86.63 -27.33
CA TYR A 214 3.86 87.17 -28.68
C TYR A 214 2.83 88.25 -29.01
N THR A 215 1.55 88.00 -28.69
CA THR A 215 0.45 88.95 -28.90
C THR A 215 0.68 90.24 -28.11
N LEU A 216 1.05 90.13 -26.82
CA LEU A 216 1.39 91.28 -25.98
C LEU A 216 2.55 92.09 -26.57
N ARG A 217 3.61 91.42 -27.03
CA ARG A 217 4.77 92.07 -27.65
C ARG A 217 4.38 92.87 -28.89
N LEU A 218 3.49 92.33 -29.74
CA LEU A 218 2.96 93.05 -30.90
C LEU A 218 2.14 94.30 -30.50
N HIS A 219 1.30 94.20 -29.47
CA HIS A 219 0.53 95.35 -28.97
C HIS A 219 1.43 96.47 -28.43
N LEU A 220 2.44 96.11 -27.63
CA LEU A 220 3.44 97.06 -27.12
C LEU A 220 4.17 97.78 -28.26
N GLN A 221 4.63 97.04 -29.28
CA GLN A 221 5.33 97.62 -30.43
C GLN A 221 4.42 98.59 -31.22
N ARG A 222 3.14 98.26 -31.41
CA ARG A 222 2.17 99.17 -32.04
C ARG A 222 1.92 100.43 -31.21
N ALA A 223 1.77 100.29 -29.89
CA ALA A 223 1.56 101.44 -29.00
C ALA A 223 2.77 102.40 -29.00
N GLN A 224 4.00 101.86 -28.99
CA GLN A 224 5.22 102.65 -29.12
C GLN A 224 5.31 103.35 -30.47
N ALA A 225 4.95 102.66 -31.57
CA ALA A 225 4.92 103.27 -32.90
C ALA A 225 3.94 104.47 -32.96
N GLN A 226 2.74 104.33 -32.39
CA GLN A 226 1.76 105.43 -32.30
C GLN A 226 2.29 106.63 -31.48
N GLN A 227 2.99 106.39 -30.37
CA GLN A 227 3.63 107.44 -29.57
C GLN A 227 4.79 108.11 -30.32
N SER A 228 5.61 107.34 -31.04
CA SER A 228 6.70 107.89 -31.86
C SER A 228 6.21 108.74 -33.04
N SER A 229 4.98 108.50 -33.53
CA SER A 229 4.31 109.39 -34.50
C SER A 229 3.61 110.61 -33.86
N SER A 230 3.39 110.60 -32.54
CA SER A 230 2.69 111.67 -31.81
C SER A 230 3.62 112.60 -31.03
N ILE A 231 4.90 112.24 -30.84
CA ILE A 231 5.92 113.14 -30.28
C ILE A 231 6.57 113.89 -31.44
N LYS A 232 5.80 114.80 -32.06
CA LYS A 232 6.38 115.98 -32.71
C LYS A 232 6.27 117.11 -31.69
N GLY A 233 7.42 117.45 -31.15
CA GLY A 233 7.75 118.46 -30.13
C GLY A 233 6.63 119.39 -29.66
N GLN A 234 6.35 119.32 -28.36
CA GLN A 234 6.07 120.52 -27.58
C GLN A 234 6.40 120.22 -26.10
N PHE A 235 7.69 120.26 -25.75
CA PHE A 235 8.04 120.50 -24.36
C PHE A 235 7.81 122.00 -24.10
N PRO A 236 7.05 122.39 -23.06
CA PRO A 236 6.91 123.79 -22.69
C PRO A 236 8.29 124.31 -22.21
N PRO A 237 8.69 125.54 -22.57
CA PRO A 237 9.97 126.08 -22.15
C PRO A 237 9.96 126.30 -20.63
N ASP A 238 11.07 125.92 -20.00
CA ASP A 238 11.33 126.23 -18.59
C ASP A 238 11.18 127.74 -18.35
N ILE A 239 10.40 128.08 -17.32
CA ILE A 239 10.35 129.42 -16.75
C ILE A 239 11.08 129.33 -15.42
N TYR A 240 12.18 130.11 -15.35
CA TYR A 240 13.06 130.36 -14.20
C TYR A 240 12.32 130.71 -12.91
#